data_AF-A0A7C5CIJ7-F1
#
_entry.id   AF-A0A7C5CIJ7-F1
#
_cell.length_a   1.000
_cell.length_b   1.000
_cell.length_c   1.000
_cell.angle_alpha   90.00
_cell.angle_beta   90.00
_cell.angle_gamma   90.00
#
_symmetry.space_group_name_H-M   'P 1'
#
loop_
_entity.id
_entity.type
_entity.pdbx_description
1 polymer ?
#
loop_
_entity_poly.entity_id
_entity_poly.type
_entity_poly.pdbx_seq_one_letter_code
_entity_poly.pdbx_strand_id
1 'polypeptide(L)'
;MSPFAIQLQNGFLESDLELEDKNSFQSLKQMSVIEEIDGLWKLKSLYRVGRLYINKQGKGFVEASTAEQKDLLIEPDDIGDANHGDVVVVKRIIARRGRASAKVVLVVKQAHIFNILYTNRNEVDTFEILNIKMGLPSHAVMEGMDLKAFKIGTVLKVDSLTDRVLEVFGDLSDPKVDEKISLALYNRADKFEQDCIDQAKKVEKFVNADKHPNRIDLRELDFCTIDPV
;
A
#
# COMPACT_ATOMS: atom_id res chain seq x y z
N MET A 1 4.68 -7.76 0.27
CA MET A 1 3.28 -8.05 -0.16
C MET A 1 2.32 -7.64 0.96
N SER A 2 1.04 -7.39 0.68
CA SER A 2 0.06 -7.07 1.73
C SER A 2 -0.25 -8.28 2.62
N PRO A 3 -0.75 -8.09 3.86
CA PRO A 3 -1.18 -9.19 4.72
C PRO A 3 -2.15 -10.14 4.01
N PHE A 4 -3.18 -9.61 3.36
CA PHE A 4 -4.15 -10.40 2.61
C PHE A 4 -3.55 -11.17 1.43
N ALA A 5 -2.54 -10.63 0.75
CA ALA A 5 -1.86 -11.37 -0.32
C ALA A 5 -1.04 -12.56 0.23
N ILE A 6 -0.42 -12.40 1.40
CA ILE A 6 0.29 -13.48 2.08
C ILE A 6 -0.71 -14.57 2.52
N GLN A 7 -1.85 -14.15 3.07
CA GLN A 7 -2.96 -15.04 3.43
C GLN A 7 -3.47 -15.81 2.20
N LEU A 8 -3.73 -15.14 1.08
CA LEU A 8 -4.18 -15.77 -0.17
C LEU A 8 -3.19 -16.81 -0.72
N GLN A 9 -1.89 -16.57 -0.52
CA GLN A 9 -0.84 -17.47 -0.97
C GLN A 9 -0.72 -18.73 -0.09
N ASN A 10 -0.83 -18.57 1.23
CA ASN A 10 -0.57 -19.67 2.18
C ASN A 10 -1.84 -20.40 2.64
N GLY A 11 -2.99 -19.75 2.50
CA GLY A 11 -4.25 -20.15 3.09
C GLY A 11 -4.55 -19.39 4.39
N PHE A 12 -5.84 -19.14 4.65
CA PHE A 12 -6.28 -18.38 5.81
C PHE A 12 -7.66 -18.82 6.32
N LEU A 13 -7.93 -18.52 7.58
CA LEU A 13 -9.27 -18.61 8.17
C LEU A 13 -10.04 -17.31 7.90
N GLU A 14 -11.33 -17.41 7.61
CA GLU A 14 -12.18 -16.22 7.39
C GLU A 14 -12.25 -15.31 8.63
N SER A 15 -12.06 -15.87 9.83
CA SER A 15 -11.96 -15.10 11.09
C SER A 15 -10.77 -14.16 11.17
N ASP A 16 -9.73 -14.41 10.38
CA ASP A 16 -8.45 -13.69 10.42
C ASP A 16 -8.42 -12.57 9.36
N LEU A 17 -9.54 -12.34 8.67
CA LEU A 17 -9.66 -11.27 7.68
C LEU A 17 -9.96 -9.93 8.34
N GLU A 18 -9.16 -8.94 7.95
CA GLU A 18 -9.45 -7.54 8.24
C GLU A 18 -10.72 -7.08 7.53
N LEU A 19 -11.39 -6.07 8.10
CA LEU A 19 -12.64 -5.53 7.54
C LEU A 19 -12.45 -5.01 6.10
N GLU A 20 -11.29 -4.43 5.80
CA GLU A 20 -10.97 -3.90 4.47
C GLU A 20 -10.89 -4.99 3.39
N ASP A 21 -10.51 -6.22 3.75
CA ASP A 21 -10.28 -7.31 2.79
C ASP A 21 -11.56 -8.13 2.49
N LYS A 22 -12.62 -7.95 3.27
CA LYS A 22 -13.86 -8.74 3.14
C LYS A 22 -14.50 -8.61 1.76
N ASN A 23 -14.49 -7.43 1.16
CA ASN A 23 -15.08 -7.22 -0.17
C ASN A 23 -14.31 -7.99 -1.27
N SER A 24 -12.98 -7.94 -1.21
CA SER A 24 -12.12 -8.70 -2.13
C SER A 24 -12.30 -10.20 -1.93
N PHE A 25 -12.38 -10.68 -0.69
CA PHE A 25 -12.68 -12.07 -0.39
C PHE A 25 -14.01 -12.54 -0.99
N GLN A 26 -15.10 -11.79 -0.80
CA GLN A 26 -16.40 -12.15 -1.35
C GLN A 26 -16.38 -12.17 -2.89
N SER A 27 -15.69 -11.22 -3.51
CA SER A 27 -15.51 -11.18 -4.97
C SER A 27 -14.75 -12.41 -5.48
N LEU A 28 -13.65 -12.80 -4.83
CA LEU A 28 -12.88 -14.00 -5.18
C LEU A 28 -13.71 -15.28 -5.04
N LYS A 29 -14.55 -15.37 -3.99
CA LYS A 29 -15.47 -16.49 -3.77
C LYS A 29 -16.53 -16.56 -4.88
N GLN A 30 -17.16 -15.44 -5.22
CA GLN A 30 -18.18 -15.37 -6.26
C GLN A 30 -17.61 -15.72 -7.64
N MET A 31 -16.37 -15.32 -7.93
CA MET A 31 -15.66 -15.66 -9.17
C MET A 31 -15.10 -17.10 -9.19
N SER A 32 -15.28 -17.87 -8.11
CA SER A 32 -14.76 -19.22 -7.93
C SER A 32 -13.24 -19.31 -8.12
N VAL A 33 -12.51 -18.29 -7.64
CA VAL A 33 -11.05 -18.15 -7.72
C VAL A 33 -10.35 -18.84 -6.54
N ILE A 34 -11.01 -18.81 -5.39
CA ILE A 34 -10.57 -19.48 -4.16
C ILE A 34 -11.43 -20.72 -3.89
N GLU A 35 -10.90 -21.63 -3.07
CA GLU A 35 -11.57 -22.82 -2.58
C GLU A 35 -11.20 -23.08 -1.11
N GLU A 36 -12.07 -23.79 -0.40
CA GLU A 36 -11.83 -24.18 0.99
C GLU A 36 -11.24 -25.59 1.02
N ILE A 37 -10.06 -25.74 1.65
CA ILE A 37 -9.35 -27.01 1.79
C ILE A 37 -8.91 -27.11 3.25
N ASP A 38 -9.35 -28.16 3.94
CA ASP A 38 -9.06 -28.41 5.36
C ASP A 38 -9.40 -27.21 6.27
N GLY A 39 -10.52 -26.53 5.96
CA GLY A 39 -10.99 -25.35 6.71
C GLY A 39 -10.26 -24.05 6.40
N LEU A 40 -9.32 -24.05 5.45
CA LEU A 40 -8.58 -22.86 5.02
C LEU A 40 -9.00 -22.44 3.60
N TRP A 41 -9.27 -21.16 3.42
CA TRP A 41 -9.47 -20.57 2.10
C TRP A 41 -8.14 -20.38 1.38
N LYS A 42 -8.02 -20.93 0.16
CA LYS A 42 -6.80 -20.89 -0.66
C LYS A 42 -7.11 -20.53 -2.11
N LEU A 43 -6.15 -19.92 -2.80
CA LEU A 43 -6.23 -19.76 -4.25
C LEU A 43 -6.19 -21.13 -4.94
N LYS A 44 -7.09 -21.33 -5.92
CA LYS A 44 -7.01 -22.50 -6.80
C LYS A 44 -5.70 -22.50 -7.58
N SER A 45 -5.20 -23.68 -7.93
CA SER A 45 -3.88 -23.88 -8.57
C SER A 45 -3.59 -23.07 -9.85
N LEU A 46 -4.63 -22.65 -10.57
CA LEU A 46 -4.49 -21.82 -11.78
C LEU A 46 -4.31 -20.33 -11.49
N TYR A 47 -4.48 -19.92 -10.23
CA TYR A 47 -4.44 -18.52 -9.83
C TYR A 47 -3.19 -18.24 -9.01
N ARG A 48 -2.74 -17.00 -9.06
CA ARG A 48 -1.60 -16.51 -8.30
C ARG A 48 -1.88 -15.10 -7.84
N VAL A 49 -1.44 -14.76 -6.63
CA VAL A 49 -1.38 -13.38 -6.15
C VAL A 49 0.06 -12.87 -6.23
N GLY A 50 0.23 -11.62 -6.62
CA GLY A 50 1.54 -10.99 -6.68
C GLY A 50 1.44 -9.51 -7.03
N ARG A 51 2.58 -8.80 -6.95
CA ARG A 51 2.65 -7.40 -7.35
C ARG A 51 2.78 -7.29 -8.86
N LEU A 52 1.97 -6.42 -9.48
CA LEU A 52 2.01 -6.08 -10.89
C LEU A 52 3.02 -4.96 -11.14
N TYR A 53 3.94 -5.15 -12.08
CA TYR A 53 4.83 -4.12 -12.60
C TYR A 53 4.54 -3.91 -14.09
N ILE A 54 4.16 -2.70 -14.46
CA ILE A 54 3.92 -2.31 -15.85
C ILE A 54 5.13 -1.54 -16.37
N ASN A 55 5.65 -1.93 -17.53
CA ASN A 55 6.76 -1.23 -18.18
C ASN A 55 6.26 -0.07 -19.08
N LYS A 56 7.19 0.73 -19.63
CA LYS A 56 6.86 1.87 -20.52
C LYS A 56 6.11 1.49 -21.80
N GLN A 57 6.13 0.21 -22.19
CA GLN A 57 5.45 -0.32 -23.38
C GLN A 57 4.07 -0.89 -23.04
N GLY A 58 3.60 -0.76 -21.80
CA GLY A 58 2.32 -1.27 -21.34
C GLY A 58 2.30 -2.77 -21.01
N LYS A 59 3.43 -3.48 -21.12
CA LYS A 59 3.51 -4.90 -20.74
C LYS A 59 3.64 -5.03 -19.22
N GLY A 60 2.80 -5.89 -18.64
CA GLY A 60 2.78 -6.17 -17.21
C GLY A 60 3.58 -7.42 -16.83
N PHE A 61 4.07 -7.45 -15.61
CA PHE A 61 4.73 -8.60 -15.00
C PHE A 61 4.21 -8.77 -13.57
N VAL A 62 3.69 -9.95 -13.24
CA VAL A 62 3.31 -10.28 -11.87
C VAL A 62 4.41 -11.08 -11.22
N GLU A 63 4.96 -10.51 -10.15
CA GLU A 63 6.05 -11.06 -9.37
C GLU A 63 5.75 -12.48 -8.90
N ALA A 64 6.73 -13.36 -9.07
CA ALA A 64 6.67 -14.71 -8.54
C ALA A 64 6.71 -14.70 -7.00
N SER A 65 5.94 -15.60 -6.40
CA SER A 65 5.87 -15.67 -4.94
C SER A 65 7.08 -16.37 -4.30
N THR A 66 7.88 -17.10 -5.10
CA THR A 66 9.15 -17.71 -4.69
C THR A 66 10.20 -17.56 -5.79
N ALA A 67 11.48 -17.62 -5.44
CA ALA A 67 12.59 -17.40 -6.38
C ALA A 67 12.70 -18.48 -7.47
N GLU A 68 12.20 -19.69 -7.21
CA GLU A 68 12.18 -20.80 -8.17
C GLU A 68 11.12 -20.59 -9.26
N GLN A 69 10.09 -19.78 -8.97
CA GLN A 69 9.05 -19.45 -9.90
C GLN A 69 9.45 -18.24 -10.75
N LYS A 70 9.08 -18.25 -12.03
CA LYS A 70 9.23 -17.08 -12.90
C LYS A 70 8.01 -16.18 -12.79
N ASP A 71 8.24 -14.88 -12.94
CA ASP A 71 7.18 -13.88 -13.08
C ASP A 71 6.29 -14.20 -14.27
N LEU A 72 5.00 -13.93 -14.09
CA LEU A 72 3.99 -14.11 -15.14
C LEU A 72 3.92 -12.85 -15.99
N LEU A 73 4.04 -13.01 -17.31
CA LEU A 73 3.79 -11.94 -18.26
C LEU A 73 2.28 -11.65 -18.34
N ILE A 74 1.90 -10.38 -18.27
CA ILE A 74 0.55 -9.91 -18.52
C ILE A 74 0.59 -9.05 -19.78
N GLU A 75 -0.16 -9.43 -20.81
CA GLU A 75 -0.28 -8.60 -22.02
C GLU A 75 -1.11 -7.35 -21.72
N PRO A 76 -0.94 -6.24 -22.45
CA PRO A 76 -1.68 -5.01 -22.21
C PRO A 76 -3.20 -5.20 -22.11
N ASP A 77 -3.76 -6.02 -23.01
CA ASP A 77 -5.20 -6.33 -23.04
C ASP A 77 -5.68 -7.18 -21.85
N ASP A 78 -4.75 -7.84 -21.15
CA ASP A 78 -5.01 -8.72 -20.01
C ASP A 78 -4.78 -8.02 -18.65
N ILE A 79 -4.40 -6.74 -18.64
CA ILE A 79 -4.18 -5.93 -17.42
C ILE A 79 -5.50 -5.45 -16.80
N GLY A 80 -6.48 -5.10 -17.64
CA GLY A 80 -7.73 -4.47 -17.18
C GLY A 80 -7.48 -3.12 -16.50
N ASP A 81 -8.18 -2.86 -15.39
CA ASP A 81 -8.08 -1.60 -14.65
C ASP A 81 -6.93 -1.55 -13.63
N ALA A 82 -6.03 -2.53 -13.64
CA ALA A 82 -4.92 -2.61 -12.71
C ALA A 82 -3.80 -1.63 -13.06
N ASN A 83 -3.22 -1.00 -12.03
CA ASN A 83 -2.16 -0.02 -12.15
C ASN A 83 -0.79 -0.61 -11.81
N HIS A 84 0.25 0.12 -12.23
CA HIS A 84 1.62 -0.22 -11.84
C HIS A 84 1.75 -0.23 -10.32
N GLY A 85 2.25 -1.34 -9.79
CA GLY A 85 2.50 -1.56 -8.37
C GLY A 85 1.33 -2.21 -7.63
N ASP A 86 0.18 -2.42 -8.27
CA ASP A 86 -0.99 -3.04 -7.63
C ASP A 86 -0.67 -4.47 -7.20
N VAL A 87 -1.29 -4.93 -6.12
CA VAL A 87 -1.32 -6.35 -5.76
C VAL A 87 -2.56 -6.95 -6.39
N VAL A 88 -2.35 -7.92 -7.27
CA VAL A 88 -3.38 -8.50 -8.13
C VAL A 88 -3.46 -10.01 -7.95
N VAL A 89 -4.67 -10.54 -8.12
CA VAL A 89 -4.88 -11.96 -8.37
C VAL A 89 -5.00 -12.16 -9.87
N VAL A 90 -4.20 -13.07 -10.42
CA VAL A 90 -4.15 -13.38 -11.85
C VAL A 90 -4.51 -14.83 -12.11
N LYS A 91 -5.08 -15.11 -13.28
CA LYS A 91 -5.33 -16.47 -13.78
C LYS A 91 -4.33 -16.82 -14.86
N ARG A 92 -3.58 -17.89 -14.66
CA ARG A 92 -2.59 -18.39 -15.63
C ARG A 92 -3.28 -18.80 -16.94
N ILE A 93 -2.71 -18.37 -18.06
CA ILE A 93 -3.13 -18.82 -19.39
C ILE A 93 -2.40 -20.14 -19.69
N ILE A 94 -3.17 -21.22 -19.83
CA ILE A 94 -2.64 -22.56 -20.12
C ILE A 94 -2.37 -22.68 -21.62
N ALA A 95 -1.43 -23.56 -22.00
CA ALA A 95 -1.13 -23.93 -23.39
C ALA A 95 -0.61 -22.80 -24.30
N ARG A 96 -0.21 -21.65 -23.75
CA ARG A 96 0.50 -20.61 -24.51
C ARG A 96 1.96 -21.01 -24.70
N ARG A 97 2.47 -20.93 -25.93
CA ARG A 97 3.90 -21.11 -26.21
C ARG A 97 4.70 -19.91 -25.70
N GLY A 98 5.90 -20.16 -25.17
CA GLY A 98 6.83 -19.11 -24.72
C GLY A 98 6.77 -18.85 -23.22
N ARG A 99 6.94 -17.58 -22.82
CA ARG A 99 6.97 -17.16 -21.41
C ARG A 99 5.60 -17.43 -20.77
N ALA A 100 5.61 -17.94 -19.54
CA ALA A 100 4.39 -18.12 -18.76
C ALA A 100 3.65 -16.79 -18.65
N SER A 101 2.34 -16.82 -18.90
CA SER A 101 1.50 -15.62 -18.91
C SER A 101 0.21 -15.83 -18.16
N ALA A 102 -0.43 -14.73 -17.80
CA ALA A 102 -1.67 -14.71 -17.05
C ALA A 102 -2.48 -13.46 -17.42
N LYS A 103 -3.74 -13.44 -16.97
CA LYS A 103 -4.60 -12.28 -17.02
C LYS A 103 -5.03 -11.84 -15.64
N VAL A 104 -5.17 -10.53 -15.44
CA VAL A 104 -5.66 -9.97 -14.18
C VAL A 104 -7.13 -10.36 -13.99
N VAL A 105 -7.45 -10.77 -12.76
CA VAL A 105 -8.81 -11.15 -12.35
C VAL A 105 -9.36 -10.14 -11.36
N LEU A 106 -8.54 -9.73 -10.39
CA LEU A 106 -8.94 -8.79 -9.34
C LEU A 106 -7.73 -8.04 -8.82
N VAL A 107 -7.89 -6.73 -8.58
CA VAL A 107 -6.96 -5.94 -7.77
C VAL A 107 -7.37 -6.13 -6.30
N VAL A 108 -6.49 -6.75 -5.51
CA VAL A 108 -6.73 -6.98 -4.07
C VAL A 108 -6.13 -5.89 -3.20
N LYS A 109 -5.13 -5.16 -3.71
CA LYS A 109 -4.64 -3.93 -3.07
C LYS A 109 -4.08 -2.98 -4.11
N GLN A 110 -4.53 -1.74 -4.12
CA GLN A 110 -3.98 -0.72 -5.00
C GLN A 110 -2.59 -0.27 -4.53
N ALA A 111 -1.71 0.05 -5.48
CA ALA A 111 -0.37 0.57 -5.22
C ALA A 111 -0.39 1.99 -4.68
N HIS A 112 -1.25 2.80 -5.28
CA HIS A 112 -1.38 4.22 -5.04
C HIS A 112 -2.86 4.53 -4.88
N ILE A 113 -3.31 4.53 -3.63
CA ILE A 113 -4.67 4.95 -3.26
C ILE A 113 -4.82 6.48 -3.28
N PHE A 114 -3.73 7.23 -3.42
CA PHE A 114 -3.77 8.69 -3.49
C PHE A 114 -2.64 9.27 -4.35
N ASN A 115 -2.89 10.46 -4.88
CA ASN A 115 -1.94 11.38 -5.49
C ASN A 115 -1.61 12.51 -4.52
N ILE A 116 -0.40 13.05 -4.61
CA ILE A 116 -0.03 14.30 -3.94
C ILE A 116 -0.04 15.41 -4.98
N LEU A 117 -0.96 16.36 -4.80
CA LEU A 117 -1.17 17.48 -5.69
C LEU A 117 -0.87 18.79 -4.97
N TYR A 118 -0.63 19.87 -5.70
CA TYR A 118 -0.58 21.21 -5.14
C TYR A 118 -1.27 22.23 -6.04
N THR A 119 -1.85 23.25 -5.42
CA THR A 119 -2.44 24.38 -6.15
C THR A 119 -1.34 25.28 -6.69
N ASN A 120 -1.45 25.67 -7.95
CA ASN A 120 -0.49 26.53 -8.64
C ASN A 120 -1.19 27.59 -9.48
N ARG A 121 -0.42 28.57 -9.96
CA ARG A 121 -0.77 29.38 -11.13
C ARG A 121 0.30 29.22 -12.19
N ASN A 122 -0.12 29.04 -13.43
CA ASN A 122 0.81 29.00 -14.55
C ASN A 122 1.32 30.41 -14.91
N GLU A 123 2.19 30.50 -15.93
CA GLU A 123 2.83 31.76 -16.35
C GLU A 123 1.84 32.85 -16.78
N VAL A 124 0.63 32.47 -17.19
CA VAL A 124 -0.45 33.38 -17.59
C VAL A 124 -1.50 33.58 -16.48
N ASP A 125 -1.14 33.31 -15.22
CA ASP A 125 -1.95 33.53 -14.02
C ASP A 125 -3.24 32.69 -13.93
N THR A 126 -3.31 31.59 -14.69
CA THR A 126 -4.43 30.64 -14.63
C THR A 126 -4.22 29.66 -13.48
N PHE A 127 -5.26 29.48 -12.66
CA PHE A 127 -5.26 28.48 -11.60
C PHE A 127 -5.17 27.07 -12.17
N GLU A 128 -4.29 26.26 -11.60
CA GLU A 128 -4.14 24.86 -11.94
C GLU A 128 -3.81 24.04 -10.69
N ILE A 129 -4.00 22.72 -10.78
CA ILE A 129 -3.58 21.77 -9.76
C ILE A 129 -2.56 20.85 -10.42
N LEU A 130 -1.37 20.75 -9.84
CA LEU A 130 -0.27 19.99 -10.41
C LEU A 130 0.04 18.77 -9.54
N ASN A 131 0.33 17.64 -10.18
CA ASN A 131 0.86 16.47 -9.50
C ASN A 131 2.32 16.73 -9.08
N ILE A 132 2.64 16.58 -7.80
CA ILE A 132 3.98 16.92 -7.28
C ILE A 132 5.11 16.08 -7.88
N LYS A 133 4.81 14.84 -8.28
CA LYS A 133 5.80 13.90 -8.82
C LYS A 133 6.00 14.08 -10.31
N MET A 134 4.92 14.36 -11.05
CA MET A 134 4.95 14.42 -12.51
C MET A 134 5.06 15.85 -13.06
N GLY A 135 4.69 16.86 -12.27
CA GLY A 135 4.55 18.24 -12.73
C GLY A 135 3.44 18.44 -13.77
N LEU A 136 2.52 17.49 -13.90
CA LEU A 136 1.42 17.55 -14.88
C LEU A 136 0.13 18.07 -14.23
N PRO A 137 -0.70 18.80 -14.99
CA PRO A 137 -2.06 19.17 -14.57
C PRO A 137 -2.89 17.95 -14.16
N SER A 138 -3.63 18.12 -13.08
CA SER A 138 -4.49 17.11 -12.48
C SER A 138 -5.75 17.77 -11.91
N HIS A 139 -6.64 16.95 -11.34
CA HIS A 139 -7.93 17.38 -10.83
C HIS A 139 -8.11 16.96 -9.37
N ALA A 140 -8.86 17.75 -8.61
CA ALA A 140 -9.23 17.44 -7.23
C ALA A 140 -10.65 17.95 -6.93
N VAL A 141 -11.47 17.09 -6.36
CA VAL A 141 -12.82 17.37 -5.85
C VAL A 141 -12.73 17.78 -4.39
N MET A 142 -13.04 19.06 -4.14
CA MET A 142 -12.97 19.67 -2.80
C MET A 142 -14.36 19.73 -2.13
N GLU A 143 -15.05 18.60 -2.03
CA GLU A 143 -16.42 18.56 -1.52
C GLU A 143 -16.50 19.03 -0.05
N GLY A 144 -17.34 20.05 0.20
CA GLY A 144 -17.59 20.57 1.55
C GLY A 144 -16.46 21.39 2.17
N MET A 145 -15.39 21.70 1.42
CA MET A 145 -14.28 22.52 1.93
C MET A 145 -14.43 23.99 1.54
N ASP A 146 -13.97 24.88 2.42
CA ASP A 146 -13.91 26.32 2.13
C ASP A 146 -12.74 26.61 1.18
N LEU A 147 -13.06 26.90 -0.09
CA LEU A 147 -12.08 27.23 -1.11
C LEU A 147 -11.20 28.44 -0.74
N LYS A 148 -11.66 29.33 0.17
CA LYS A 148 -10.86 30.47 0.65
C LYS A 148 -9.70 30.06 1.54
N ALA A 149 -9.72 28.85 2.10
CA ALA A 149 -8.62 28.32 2.89
C ALA A 149 -7.42 27.89 2.03
N PHE A 150 -7.62 27.66 0.72
CA PHE A 150 -6.57 27.22 -0.18
C PHE A 150 -5.81 28.41 -0.76
N LYS A 151 -4.53 28.48 -0.43
CA LYS A 151 -3.58 29.41 -1.05
C LYS A 151 -2.88 28.73 -2.21
N ILE A 152 -2.26 29.49 -3.11
CA ILE A 152 -1.30 28.92 -4.06
C ILE A 152 -0.16 28.29 -3.27
N GLY A 153 0.20 27.06 -3.63
CA GLY A 153 1.13 26.23 -2.88
C GLY A 153 0.47 25.28 -1.87
N THR A 154 -0.86 25.26 -1.75
CA THR A 154 -1.54 24.31 -0.85
C THR A 154 -1.38 22.89 -1.37
N VAL A 155 -0.86 22.00 -0.52
CA VAL A 155 -0.57 20.60 -0.82
C VAL A 155 -1.74 19.72 -0.37
N LEU A 156 -2.17 18.84 -1.27
CA LEU A 156 -3.36 18.00 -1.14
C LEU A 156 -3.00 16.54 -1.32
N LYS A 157 -3.49 15.70 -0.41
CA LYS A 157 -3.58 14.26 -0.61
C LYS A 157 -4.94 13.95 -1.20
N VAL A 158 -4.95 13.42 -2.41
CA VAL A 158 -6.16 13.27 -3.23
C VAL A 158 -6.33 11.81 -3.59
N ASP A 159 -7.51 11.25 -3.35
CA ASP A 159 -7.86 9.88 -3.73
C ASP A 159 -7.67 9.68 -5.24
N SER A 160 -6.97 8.62 -5.63
CA SER A 160 -6.58 8.40 -7.03
C SER A 160 -7.73 7.94 -7.94
N LEU A 161 -8.86 7.51 -7.37
CA LEU A 161 -10.02 7.01 -8.12
C LEU A 161 -11.15 8.04 -8.19
N THR A 162 -11.40 8.73 -7.09
CA THR A 162 -12.55 9.63 -6.94
C THR A 162 -12.17 11.10 -7.09
N ASP A 163 -10.88 11.40 -7.22
CA ASP A 163 -10.29 12.74 -7.14
C ASP A 163 -10.64 13.49 -5.85
N ARG A 164 -11.24 12.84 -4.84
CA ARG A 164 -11.63 13.53 -3.60
C ARG A 164 -10.41 13.86 -2.78
N VAL A 165 -10.32 15.09 -2.29
CA VAL A 165 -9.28 15.44 -1.31
C VAL A 165 -9.54 14.66 -0.02
N LEU A 166 -8.56 13.85 0.37
CA LEU A 166 -8.55 13.07 1.60
C LEU A 166 -7.97 13.87 2.77
N GLU A 167 -6.94 14.66 2.50
CA GLU A 167 -6.24 15.45 3.51
C GLU A 167 -5.57 16.68 2.87
N VAL A 168 -5.56 17.79 3.59
CA VAL A 168 -4.75 18.98 3.24
C VAL A 168 -3.47 18.92 4.08
N PHE A 169 -2.32 18.76 3.43
CA PHE A 169 -1.04 18.62 4.13
C PHE A 169 -0.53 19.93 4.72
N GLY A 170 -0.78 21.04 4.02
CA GLY A 170 -0.28 22.37 4.36
C GLY A 170 0.11 23.15 3.11
N ASP A 171 1.14 23.98 3.22
CA ASP A 171 1.66 24.82 2.14
C ASP A 171 3.09 24.40 1.75
N LEU A 172 3.44 24.47 0.46
CA LEU A 172 4.77 24.12 -0.06
C LEU A 172 5.90 24.97 0.55
N SER A 173 5.59 26.16 1.07
CA SER A 173 6.58 27.00 1.76
C SER A 173 6.91 26.55 3.19
N ASP A 174 6.14 25.63 3.79
CA ASP A 174 6.40 25.09 5.12
C ASP A 174 7.30 23.84 5.02
N PRO A 175 8.54 23.88 5.56
CA PRO A 175 9.45 22.74 5.54
C PRO A 175 8.88 21.47 6.21
N LYS A 176 7.92 21.59 7.14
CA LYS A 176 7.28 20.43 7.77
C LYS A 176 6.37 19.66 6.82
N VAL A 177 5.93 20.30 5.73
CA VAL A 177 5.11 19.65 4.70
C VAL A 177 5.97 18.74 3.81
N ASP A 178 7.27 19.03 3.67
CA ASP A 178 8.21 18.22 2.87
C ASP A 178 8.35 16.79 3.40
N GLU A 179 8.36 16.62 4.72
CA GLU A 179 8.35 15.30 5.36
C GLU A 179 7.07 14.53 4.99
N LYS A 180 5.89 15.17 5.12
CA LYS A 180 4.61 14.54 4.76
C LYS A 180 4.54 14.14 3.30
N ILE A 181 5.01 15.01 2.40
CA ILE A 181 5.11 14.73 0.96
C ILE A 181 5.98 13.49 0.74
N SER A 182 7.17 13.47 1.33
CA SER A 182 8.13 12.37 1.18
C SER A 182 7.56 11.06 1.68
N LEU A 183 6.99 11.03 2.90
CA LEU A 183 6.37 9.84 3.46
C LEU A 183 5.24 9.33 2.55
N ALA A 184 4.39 10.22 2.06
CA ALA A 184 3.27 9.86 1.22
C ALA A 184 3.70 9.33 -0.16
N LEU A 185 4.68 9.97 -0.82
CA LEU A 185 5.20 9.54 -2.13
C LEU A 185 5.84 8.15 -2.09
N TYR A 186 6.42 7.76 -0.95
CA TYR A 186 7.06 6.46 -0.75
C TYR A 186 6.22 5.48 0.08
N ASN A 187 4.93 5.78 0.26
CA ASN A 187 3.97 4.95 0.99
C ASN A 187 4.50 4.51 2.38
N ARG A 188 5.02 5.48 3.13
CA ARG A 188 5.48 5.33 4.51
C ARG A 188 4.44 5.90 5.47
N ALA A 189 4.25 5.22 6.59
CA ALA A 189 3.35 5.69 7.63
C ALA A 189 4.00 6.87 8.39
N ASP A 190 3.23 7.92 8.63
CA ASP A 190 3.57 9.05 9.50
C ASP A 190 3.13 8.81 10.95
N LYS A 191 2.22 7.85 11.16
CA LYS A 191 1.61 7.53 12.46
C LYS A 191 1.68 6.03 12.73
N PHE A 192 1.83 5.68 14.01
CA PHE A 192 1.66 4.32 14.47
C PHE A 192 0.18 3.95 14.49
N GLU A 193 -0.12 2.69 14.17
CA GLU A 193 -1.46 2.13 14.30
C GLU A 193 -1.91 2.13 15.77
N GLN A 194 -3.21 2.30 15.99
CA GLN A 194 -3.76 2.42 17.34
C GLN A 194 -3.48 1.18 18.19
N ASP A 195 -3.56 -0.01 17.59
CA ASP A 195 -3.25 -1.27 18.27
C ASP A 195 -1.78 -1.35 18.71
N CYS A 196 -0.85 -0.85 17.88
CA CYS A 196 0.56 -0.74 18.27
C CYS A 196 0.73 0.18 19.48
N ILE A 197 0.06 1.34 19.46
CA ILE A 197 0.09 2.30 20.56
C ILE A 197 -0.49 1.67 21.84
N ASP A 198 -1.61 0.97 21.73
CA ASP A 198 -2.29 0.37 22.89
C ASP A 198 -1.53 -0.82 23.47
N GLN A 199 -0.82 -1.58 22.64
CA GLN A 199 0.14 -2.57 23.11
C GLN A 199 1.34 -1.92 23.83
N ALA A 200 1.93 -0.87 23.24
CA ALA A 200 3.07 -0.18 23.83
C ALA A 200 2.72 0.43 25.20
N LYS A 201 1.51 0.96 25.37
CA LYS A 201 1.02 1.50 26.65
C LYS A 201 0.90 0.46 27.77
N LYS A 202 0.81 -0.83 27.45
CA LYS A 202 0.75 -1.92 28.43
C LYS A 202 2.13 -2.30 28.98
N VAL A 203 3.21 -1.84 28.33
CA VAL A 203 4.58 -2.15 28.76
C VAL A 203 4.90 -1.43 30.06
N GLU A 204 5.44 -2.16 31.04
CA GLU A 204 5.86 -1.59 32.33
C GLU A 204 6.96 -0.54 32.11
N LYS A 205 6.82 0.64 32.74
CA LYS A 205 7.84 1.71 32.64
C LYS A 205 9.16 1.37 33.32
N PHE A 206 9.14 0.47 34.31
CA PHE A 206 10.30 0.06 35.08
C PHE A 206 10.35 -1.46 35.13
N VAL A 207 11.54 -2.01 34.92
CA VAL A 207 11.78 -3.45 35.04
C VAL A 207 12.26 -3.74 36.46
N ASN A 208 11.50 -4.52 37.22
CA ASN A 208 11.94 -4.98 38.54
C ASN A 208 12.83 -6.22 38.39
N ALA A 209 14.09 -6.11 38.79
CA ALA A 209 15.07 -7.20 38.73
C ALA A 209 14.63 -8.44 39.52
N ASP A 210 13.90 -8.27 40.63
CA ASP A 210 13.43 -9.37 41.47
C ASP A 210 12.43 -10.28 40.74
N LYS A 211 11.73 -9.75 39.72
CA LYS A 211 10.84 -10.53 38.85
C LYS A 211 11.60 -11.38 37.82
N HIS A 212 12.93 -11.26 37.74
CA HIS A 212 13.76 -11.92 36.75
C HIS A 212 14.96 -12.66 37.37
N PRO A 213 14.74 -13.60 38.32
CA PRO A 213 15.81 -14.24 39.09
C PRO A 213 16.76 -15.11 38.27
N ASN A 214 16.34 -15.52 37.06
CA ASN A 214 17.14 -16.36 36.18
C ASN A 214 18.08 -15.56 35.26
N ARG A 215 18.08 -14.23 35.34
CA ARG A 215 18.99 -13.37 34.56
C ARG A 215 20.31 -13.19 35.31
N ILE A 216 21.42 -13.19 34.58
CA ILE A 216 22.73 -12.83 35.13
C ILE A 216 22.69 -11.34 35.48
N ASP A 217 23.05 -11.00 36.71
CA ASP A 217 23.12 -9.62 37.17
C ASP A 217 24.45 -9.00 36.77
N LEU A 218 24.39 -8.01 35.85
CA LEU A 218 25.54 -7.29 35.34
C LEU A 218 25.51 -5.81 35.70
N ARG A 219 24.65 -5.39 36.64
CA ARG A 219 24.45 -3.98 37.00
C ARG A 219 25.68 -3.32 37.63
N GLU A 220 26.60 -4.11 38.17
CA GLU A 220 27.88 -3.65 38.75
C GLU A 220 28.94 -3.31 37.69
N LEU A 221 28.70 -3.63 36.41
CA LEU A 221 29.64 -3.30 35.34
C LEU A 221 29.39 -1.89 34.81
N ASP A 222 30.47 -1.20 34.45
CA ASP A 222 30.44 0.16 33.90
C ASP A 222 29.97 0.19 32.43
N PHE A 223 28.74 -0.25 32.18
CA PHE A 223 28.12 -0.06 30.87
C PHE A 223 27.91 1.43 30.60
N CYS A 224 28.34 1.87 29.42
CA CYS A 224 28.02 3.18 28.89
C CYS A 224 27.36 3.05 27.52
N THR A 225 26.53 4.04 27.17
CA THR A 225 26.09 4.27 25.79
C THR A 225 26.71 5.57 25.31
N ILE A 226 27.00 5.64 24.01
CA ILE A 226 27.55 6.84 23.37
C ILE A 226 26.62 7.14 22.20
N ASP A 227 25.68 8.04 22.45
CA ASP A 227 24.61 8.41 21.52
C ASP A 227 24.72 9.92 21.17
N PRO A 228 24.25 10.34 19.99
CA PRO A 228 24.13 11.77 19.65
C PRO A 228 23.17 12.49 20.60
N VAL A 229 23.48 13.77 20.88
CA VAL A 229 22.62 14.67 21.68
C VAL A 229 21.47 15.23 20.84
#